data_AF-A0A7V2XKW5-F1
#
_entry.id   AF-A0A7V2XKW5-F1
#
_cell.length_a   1.000
_cell.length_b   1.000
_cell.length_c   1.000
_cell.angle_alpha   90.00
_cell.angle_beta   90.00
_cell.angle_gamma   90.00
#
_symmetry.space_group_name_H-M   'P 1'
#
loop_
_entity.id
_entity.type
_entity.pdbx_description
1 polymer ?
#
loop_
_entity_poly.entity_id
_entity_poly.type
_entity_poly.pdbx_seq_one_letter_code
_entity_poly.pdbx_strand_id
1 'polypeptide(L)'
;MATENTIKTASVLAFERKLDPSDALFYAGTWDGRDAAHGWQPVHIQEKSVRGTISNRLKTKEQDPAKLDAAIQNPNLQTVDVAALPQACDTLQVRFTLRVLGGVGEPSACNDADYRKALVSTVGGYVQGTGFGELARRYAANLAN
;
A
#
# COMPACT_ATOMS: atom_id res chain seq x y z
N MET A 1 -49.58 -1.22 21.84
CA MET A 1 -48.61 -0.19 21.41
C MET A 1 -47.38 -0.92 20.92
N ALA A 2 -47.07 -0.83 19.62
CA ALA A 2 -45.84 -1.41 19.09
C ALA A 2 -44.68 -0.54 19.58
N THR A 3 -43.80 -1.11 20.40
CA THR A 3 -42.51 -0.47 20.71
C THR A 3 -41.73 -0.41 19.40
N GLU A 4 -41.48 0.79 18.88
CA GLU A 4 -40.48 0.99 17.83
C GLU A 4 -39.15 0.48 18.36
N ASN A 5 -38.76 -0.72 17.94
CA ASN A 5 -37.43 -1.27 18.18
C ASN A 5 -36.46 -0.56 17.23
N THR A 6 -36.12 0.68 17.56
CA THR A 6 -35.10 1.44 16.85
C THR A 6 -33.75 0.77 17.09
N ILE A 7 -33.27 0.06 16.07
CA ILE A 7 -31.95 -0.58 16.08
C ILE A 7 -30.89 0.51 16.21
N LYS A 8 -30.05 0.42 17.24
CA LYS A 8 -28.93 1.34 17.46
C LYS A 8 -27.66 0.76 16.83
N THR A 9 -26.71 1.64 16.49
CA THR A 9 -25.39 1.20 16.03
C THR A 9 -24.62 0.51 17.15
N ALA A 10 -24.00 -0.63 16.84
CA ALA A 10 -23.12 -1.33 17.76
C ALA A 10 -21.93 -0.45 18.18
N SER A 11 -21.55 -0.45 19.46
CA SER A 11 -20.38 0.29 19.95
C SER A 11 -19.06 -0.44 19.72
N VAL A 12 -19.11 -1.75 19.43
CA VAL A 12 -17.97 -2.54 18.97
C VAL A 12 -18.38 -3.22 17.67
N LEU A 13 -17.66 -2.91 16.60
CA LEU A 13 -17.85 -3.51 15.28
C LEU A 13 -16.49 -3.61 14.57
N ALA A 14 -16.13 -4.79 14.10
CA ALA A 14 -14.89 -5.02 13.38
C ALA A 14 -15.09 -5.97 12.19
N PHE A 15 -14.30 -5.75 11.14
CA PHE A 15 -14.23 -6.58 9.95
C PHE A 15 -12.79 -6.89 9.61
N GLU A 16 -12.52 -8.14 9.24
CA GLU A 16 -11.24 -8.50 8.63
C GLU A 16 -11.18 -8.05 7.17
N ARG A 17 -9.99 -7.65 6.72
CA ARG A 17 -9.74 -7.33 5.31
C ARG A 17 -9.99 -8.56 4.43
N LYS A 18 -10.47 -8.34 3.21
CA LYS A 18 -10.80 -9.41 2.25
C LYS A 18 -9.84 -9.48 1.06
N LEU A 19 -9.13 -8.39 0.78
CA LEU A 19 -8.01 -8.36 -0.15
C LEU A 19 -6.73 -8.36 0.69
N ASP A 20 -5.96 -9.42 0.54
CA ASP A 20 -4.78 -9.68 1.37
C ASP A 20 -3.54 -9.87 0.47
N PRO A 21 -2.88 -8.77 0.05
CA PRO A 21 -1.63 -8.84 -0.70
C PRO A 21 -0.47 -9.19 0.22
N SER A 22 0.47 -10.00 -0.28
CA SER A 22 1.78 -10.15 0.33
C SER A 22 2.67 -8.94 0.04
N ASP A 23 3.81 -8.85 0.72
CA ASP A 23 4.88 -7.97 0.29
C ASP A 23 5.30 -8.31 -1.15
N ALA A 24 5.63 -7.26 -1.90
CA ALA A 24 6.16 -7.39 -3.25
C ALA A 24 7.68 -7.38 -3.22
N LEU A 25 8.30 -8.41 -3.78
CA LEU A 25 9.75 -8.56 -3.85
C LEU A 25 10.27 -8.15 -5.23
N PHE A 26 11.43 -7.51 -5.25
CA PHE A 26 12.09 -7.03 -6.45
C PHE A 26 13.17 -7.99 -6.91
N TYR A 27 13.14 -8.31 -8.20
CA TYR A 27 14.14 -9.12 -8.90
C TYR A 27 14.59 -8.42 -10.18
N ALA A 28 15.80 -8.70 -10.63
CA ALA A 28 16.38 -8.17 -11.86
C ALA A 28 16.63 -9.28 -12.87
N GLY A 29 16.44 -8.97 -14.15
CA GLY A 29 16.68 -9.87 -15.27
C GLY A 29 16.77 -9.12 -16.60
N THR A 30 16.71 -9.84 -17.70
CA THR A 30 16.65 -9.28 -19.05
C THR A 30 15.24 -9.40 -19.62
N TRP A 31 14.81 -8.43 -20.41
CA TRP A 31 13.48 -8.42 -21.01
C TRP A 31 13.23 -9.63 -21.92
N ASP A 32 14.24 -10.02 -22.68
CA ASP A 32 14.20 -11.19 -23.57
C ASP A 32 14.04 -12.51 -22.81
N GLY A 33 14.48 -12.56 -21.55
CA GLY A 33 14.37 -13.71 -20.67
C GLY A 33 13.10 -13.75 -19.83
N ARG A 34 12.13 -12.84 -20.02
CA ARG A 34 11.05 -12.63 -19.04
C ARG A 34 10.15 -13.84 -18.78
N ASP A 35 9.98 -14.69 -19.79
CA ASP A 35 9.13 -15.89 -19.72
C ASP A 35 9.85 -17.08 -19.07
N ALA A 36 11.17 -16.96 -18.82
CA ALA A 36 11.94 -17.98 -18.14
C ALA A 36 11.59 -18.01 -16.64
N ALA A 37 11.39 -19.21 -16.11
CA ALA A 37 11.20 -19.44 -14.68
C ALA A 37 12.46 -19.17 -13.84
N HIS A 38 13.61 -18.98 -14.49
CA HIS A 38 14.95 -18.86 -13.91
C HIS A 38 15.68 -17.67 -14.52
N GLY A 39 16.71 -17.14 -13.84
CA GLY A 39 17.48 -15.97 -14.31
C GLY A 39 17.09 -14.64 -13.67
N TRP A 40 16.05 -14.63 -12.84
CA TRP A 40 15.68 -13.50 -12.00
C TRP A 40 16.48 -13.52 -10.69
N GLN A 41 17.34 -12.51 -10.48
CA GLN A 41 18.15 -12.39 -9.26
C GLN A 41 17.55 -11.34 -8.30
N PRO A 42 17.59 -11.52 -6.97
CA PRO A 42 17.06 -10.52 -6.04
C PRO A 42 17.75 -9.16 -6.18
N VAL A 43 16.99 -8.07 -6.08
CA VAL A 43 17.55 -6.72 -5.97
C VAL A 43 17.82 -6.43 -4.50
N HIS A 44 19.10 -6.36 -4.14
CA HIS A 44 19.51 -6.05 -2.78
C HIS A 44 19.60 -4.55 -2.55
N ILE A 45 19.33 -4.14 -1.31
CA ILE A 45 19.61 -2.79 -0.84
C ILE A 45 21.12 -2.67 -0.59
N GLN A 46 21.69 -1.55 -1.01
CA GLN A 46 23.09 -1.18 -0.82
C GLN A 46 23.16 0.20 -0.18
N GLU A 47 24.10 0.41 0.71
CA GLU A 47 24.36 1.74 1.26
C GLU A 47 25.26 2.54 0.31
N LYS A 48 25.01 3.85 0.23
CA LYS A 48 25.95 4.79 -0.38
C LYS A 48 26.07 6.08 0.43
N SER A 49 27.26 6.66 0.44
CA SER A 49 27.47 8.00 0.98
C SER A 49 27.11 9.06 -0.07
N VAL A 50 26.40 10.09 0.35
CA VAL A 50 25.99 11.24 -0.45
C VAL A 50 26.45 12.51 0.25
N ARG A 51 27.04 13.44 -0.50
CA ARG A 51 27.27 14.81 -0.02
C ARG A 51 26.07 15.67 -0.46
N GLY A 52 25.15 15.90 0.47
CA GLY A 52 23.94 16.66 0.22
C GLY A 52 24.20 18.15 -0.02
N THR A 53 23.19 18.82 -0.57
CA THR A 53 23.12 20.27 -0.75
C THR A 53 22.07 20.86 0.18
N ILE A 54 22.20 22.14 0.54
CA ILE A 54 21.14 22.87 1.27
C ILE A 54 20.10 23.33 0.25
N SER A 55 18.99 22.59 0.13
CA SER A 55 17.91 22.86 -0.84
C SER A 55 16.56 23.16 -0.20
N ASN A 56 16.46 23.12 1.13
CA ASN A 56 15.25 23.48 1.85
C ASN A 56 15.08 25.01 1.89
N ARG A 57 13.82 25.45 1.99
CA ARG A 57 13.51 26.86 2.27
C ARG A 57 14.12 27.25 3.62
N LEU A 58 15.02 28.23 3.61
CA LEU A 58 15.68 28.76 4.81
C LEU A 58 14.70 29.58 5.65
N LYS A 59 14.86 29.53 6.97
CA LYS A 59 14.12 30.42 7.87
C LYS A 59 14.66 31.84 7.71
N THR A 60 13.83 32.86 7.96
CA THR A 60 14.19 34.28 7.72
C THR A 60 15.50 34.72 8.40
N LYS A 61 15.87 34.10 9.52
CA LYS A 61 17.11 34.39 10.28
C LYS A 61 18.38 33.73 9.68
N GLU A 62 18.22 32.84 8.71
CA GLU A 62 19.27 32.06 8.04
C GLU A 62 19.50 32.54 6.60
N GLN A 63 18.77 33.58 6.15
CA GLN A 63 18.90 34.16 4.80
C GLN A 63 20.04 35.19 4.68
N ASP A 64 20.83 35.39 5.74
CA ASP A 64 22.04 36.19 5.70
C ASP A 64 23.07 35.53 4.74
N PRO A 65 23.50 36.20 3.66
CA PRO A 65 24.36 35.61 2.64
C PRO A 65 25.65 34.98 3.19
N ALA A 66 26.29 35.61 4.18
CA ALA A 66 27.54 35.11 4.76
C ALA A 66 27.34 33.81 5.55
N LYS A 67 26.19 33.65 6.23
CA LYS A 67 25.84 32.42 6.96
C LYS A 67 25.47 31.29 6.01
N LEU A 68 24.81 31.62 4.90
CA LEU A 68 24.48 30.67 3.86
C LEU A 68 25.75 30.15 3.17
N ASP A 69 26.67 31.03 2.80
CA ASP A 69 27.96 30.64 2.20
C ASP A 69 28.76 29.73 3.13
N ALA A 70 28.84 30.07 4.42
CA ALA A 70 29.49 29.22 5.43
C ALA A 70 28.80 27.85 5.56
N ALA A 71 27.47 27.81 5.52
CA ALA A 71 26.71 26.56 5.61
C ALA A 71 26.88 25.68 4.34
N ILE A 72 27.01 26.27 3.16
CA ILE A 72 27.27 25.56 1.90
C ILE A 72 28.67 24.94 1.88
N GLN A 73 29.67 25.62 2.47
CA GLN A 73 31.02 25.10 2.56
C GLN A 73 31.13 23.88 3.49
N ASN A 74 30.26 23.79 4.50
CA ASN A 74 30.21 22.65 5.42
C ASN A 74 29.69 21.38 4.72
N PRO A 75 30.47 20.28 4.69
CA PRO A 75 30.02 19.03 4.09
C PRO A 75 28.78 18.46 4.79
N ASN A 76 27.69 18.31 4.05
CA ASN A 76 26.47 17.63 4.51
C ASN A 76 26.55 16.14 4.12
N LEU A 77 27.38 15.37 4.82
CA LEU A 77 27.59 13.95 4.54
C LEU A 77 26.43 13.12 5.10
N GLN A 78 25.88 12.25 4.27
CA GLN A 78 24.75 11.37 4.59
C GLN A 78 25.02 9.97 4.05
N THR A 79 24.48 8.96 4.70
CA THR A 79 24.41 7.59 4.17
C THR A 79 22.96 7.27 3.85
N VAL A 80 22.70 6.70 2.68
CA VAL A 80 21.36 6.34 2.22
C VAL A 80 21.35 4.93 1.63
N ASP A 81 20.20 4.29 1.74
CA ASP A 81 19.92 3.02 1.06
C ASP A 81 19.55 3.26 -0.40
N VAL A 82 20.07 2.41 -1.29
CA VAL A 82 19.73 2.36 -2.71
C VAL A 82 19.49 0.94 -3.17
N ALA A 83 18.58 0.77 -4.13
CA ALA A 83 18.37 -0.46 -4.86
C ALA A 83 18.50 -0.14 -6.35
N ALA A 84 19.31 -0.90 -7.08
CA ALA A 84 19.57 -0.68 -8.50
C ALA A 84 19.63 -2.01 -9.25
N LEU A 85 19.26 -2.00 -10.52
CA LEU A 85 19.47 -3.15 -11.39
C LEU A 85 20.98 -3.39 -11.58
N PRO A 86 21.42 -4.66 -11.61
CA PRO A 86 22.76 -5.00 -12.09
C PRO A 86 22.99 -4.50 -13.51
N GLN A 87 24.23 -4.16 -13.86
CA GLN A 87 24.56 -3.56 -15.16
C GLN A 87 24.15 -4.42 -16.37
N ALA A 88 24.12 -5.75 -16.21
CA ALA A 88 23.71 -6.69 -17.25
C ALA A 88 22.19 -6.94 -17.31
N CYS A 89 21.40 -6.28 -16.46
CA CYS A 89 19.95 -6.43 -16.39
C CYS A 89 19.28 -5.11 -16.79
N ASP A 90 18.21 -5.22 -17.58
CA ASP A 90 17.43 -4.08 -18.08
C ASP A 90 15.99 -4.07 -17.56
N THR A 91 15.59 -5.12 -16.83
CA THR A 91 14.20 -5.33 -16.43
C THR A 91 14.07 -5.59 -14.94
N LEU A 92 13.16 -4.86 -14.30
CA LEU A 92 12.70 -5.10 -12.93
C LEU A 92 11.46 -6.00 -12.97
N GLN A 93 11.51 -7.12 -12.25
CA GLN A 93 10.33 -7.91 -11.93
C GLN A 93 9.90 -7.62 -10.49
N VAL A 94 8.60 -7.32 -10.35
CA VAL A 94 7.93 -7.16 -9.06
C VAL A 94 6.99 -8.35 -8.88
N ARG A 95 7.14 -9.10 -7.80
CA ARG A 95 6.36 -10.31 -7.55
C ARG A 95 5.72 -10.29 -6.17
N PHE A 96 4.42 -10.49 -6.13
CA PHE A 96 3.63 -10.67 -4.91
C PHE A 96 2.50 -11.67 -5.16
N THR A 97 1.79 -12.04 -4.10
CA THR A 97 0.57 -12.85 -4.18
C THR A 97 -0.60 -12.08 -3.58
N LEU A 98 -1.82 -12.34 -4.05
CA LEU A 98 -3.04 -11.72 -3.54
C LEU A 98 -4.06 -12.80 -3.23
N ARG A 99 -4.56 -12.82 -1.99
CA ARG A 99 -5.74 -13.62 -1.62
C ARG A 99 -7.00 -12.76 -1.63
N VAL A 100 -8.08 -13.33 -2.16
CA VAL A 100 -9.42 -12.74 -2.12
C VAL A 100 -10.31 -13.63 -1.26
N LEU A 101 -10.74 -13.12 -0.12
CA LEU A 101 -11.55 -13.83 0.87
C LEU A 101 -13.04 -13.50 0.68
N GLY A 102 -13.90 -14.50 0.90
CA GLY A 102 -15.36 -14.33 0.94
C GLY A 102 -15.87 -13.71 2.24
N GLY A 103 -17.19 -13.73 2.45
CA GLY A 103 -17.80 -13.27 3.71
C GLY A 103 -17.81 -11.75 3.87
N VAL A 104 -17.93 -11.00 2.76
CA VAL A 104 -18.20 -9.56 2.83
C VAL A 104 -19.56 -9.34 3.52
N GLY A 105 -19.58 -8.52 4.57
CA GLY A 105 -20.77 -8.28 5.39
C GLY A 105 -20.82 -9.11 6.69
N GLU A 106 -19.92 -10.08 6.87
CA GLU A 106 -19.77 -10.80 8.13
C GLU A 106 -18.74 -10.10 9.04
N PRO A 107 -19.17 -9.51 10.17
CA PRO A 107 -18.23 -8.89 11.10
C PRO A 107 -17.47 -9.95 11.90
N SER A 108 -16.17 -9.72 12.14
CA SER A 108 -15.35 -10.55 13.04
C SER A 108 -15.67 -10.28 14.51
N ALA A 109 -16.16 -9.07 14.84
CA ALA A 109 -16.72 -8.74 16.14
C ALA A 109 -17.91 -7.79 15.99
N CYS A 110 -18.98 -8.03 16.74
CA CYS A 110 -20.11 -7.12 16.89
C CYS A 110 -20.74 -7.33 18.27
N ASN A 111 -20.91 -6.28 19.07
CA ASN A 111 -21.49 -6.41 20.42
C ASN A 111 -23.01 -6.25 20.48
N ASP A 112 -23.68 -6.03 19.35
CA ASP A 112 -25.14 -5.93 19.25
C ASP A 112 -25.67 -6.93 18.21
N ALA A 113 -26.51 -7.87 18.66
CA ALA A 113 -27.03 -8.94 17.83
C ALA A 113 -28.08 -8.46 16.82
N ASP A 114 -28.93 -7.50 17.20
CA ASP A 114 -29.97 -6.95 16.32
C ASP A 114 -29.34 -6.09 15.23
N TYR A 115 -28.33 -5.29 15.59
CA TYR A 115 -27.53 -4.55 14.62
C TYR A 115 -26.77 -5.48 13.67
N ARG A 116 -26.13 -6.54 14.17
CA ARG A 116 -25.45 -7.55 13.33
C ARG A 116 -26.43 -8.18 12.34
N LYS A 117 -27.63 -8.56 12.79
CA LYS A 117 -28.66 -9.16 11.94
C LYS A 117 -29.10 -8.19 10.84
N ALA A 118 -29.37 -6.94 11.19
CA ALA A 118 -29.74 -5.90 10.22
C ALA A 118 -28.62 -5.64 9.20
N LEU A 119 -27.36 -5.58 9.66
CA LEU A 119 -26.18 -5.38 8.82
C LEU A 119 -25.98 -6.52 7.82
N VAL A 120 -25.97 -7.77 8.29
CA VAL A 120 -25.80 -8.95 7.44
C VAL A 120 -26.95 -9.04 6.43
N SER A 121 -28.19 -8.77 6.85
CA SER A 121 -29.34 -8.73 5.95
C SER A 121 -29.20 -7.65 4.86
N THR A 122 -28.76 -6.45 5.25
CA THR A 122 -28.58 -5.32 4.34
C THR A 122 -27.49 -5.61 3.31
N VAL A 123 -26.32 -6.11 3.74
CA VAL A 123 -25.24 -6.47 2.83
C VAL A 123 -25.65 -7.66 1.96
N GLY A 124 -26.32 -8.66 2.52
CA GLY A 124 -26.88 -9.78 1.76
C GLY A 124 -27.84 -9.32 0.65
N GLY A 125 -28.70 -8.35 0.95
CA GLY A 125 -29.57 -7.72 -0.04
C GLY A 125 -28.80 -7.02 -1.16
N TYR A 126 -27.72 -6.30 -0.82
CA TYR A 126 -26.83 -5.69 -1.82
C TYR A 126 -26.17 -6.75 -2.71
N VAL A 127 -25.65 -7.84 -2.12
CA VAL A 127 -24.99 -8.93 -2.86
C VAL A 127 -25.97 -9.61 -3.81
N GLN A 128 -27.20 -9.86 -3.39
CA GLN A 128 -28.22 -10.50 -4.22
C GLN A 128 -28.75 -9.58 -5.33
N GLY A 129 -28.94 -8.29 -5.03
CA GLY A 129 -29.53 -7.34 -5.98
C GLY A 129 -28.53 -6.75 -6.97
N THR A 130 -27.34 -6.35 -6.51
CA THR A 130 -26.32 -5.66 -7.32
C THR A 130 -25.10 -6.54 -7.57
N GLY A 131 -24.69 -7.33 -6.56
CA GLY A 131 -23.44 -8.08 -6.59
C GLY A 131 -22.19 -7.20 -6.54
N PHE A 132 -21.02 -7.82 -6.65
CA PHE A 132 -19.72 -7.14 -6.56
C PHE A 132 -19.04 -6.87 -7.91
N GLY A 133 -19.78 -6.93 -9.02
CA GLY A 133 -19.21 -6.79 -10.36
C GLY A 133 -18.40 -5.49 -10.53
N GLU A 134 -18.93 -4.36 -10.06
CA GLU A 134 -18.24 -3.08 -10.17
C GLU A 134 -16.99 -2.98 -9.28
N LEU A 135 -17.04 -3.51 -8.05
CA LEU A 135 -15.87 -3.55 -7.17
C LEU A 135 -14.77 -4.45 -7.77
N ALA A 136 -15.14 -5.65 -8.21
CA ALA A 136 -14.21 -6.59 -8.84
C ALA A 136 -13.57 -5.98 -10.09
N ARG A 137 -14.35 -5.31 -10.95
CA ARG A 137 -13.87 -4.62 -12.14
C ARG A 137 -12.82 -3.56 -11.81
N ARG A 138 -13.05 -2.74 -10.77
CA ARG A 138 -12.10 -1.70 -10.34
C ARG A 138 -10.84 -2.29 -9.73
N TYR A 139 -10.95 -3.32 -8.90
CA TYR A 139 -9.78 -4.00 -8.35
C TYR A 139 -8.94 -4.67 -9.45
N ALA A 140 -9.59 -5.33 -10.41
CA ALA A 140 -8.90 -5.91 -11.56
C ALA A 140 -8.21 -4.84 -12.42
N ALA A 141 -8.87 -3.69 -12.66
CA ALA A 141 -8.26 -2.58 -13.39
C ALA A 141 -7.01 -2.02 -12.69
N ASN A 142 -7.00 -1.98 -11.36
CA ASN A 142 -5.83 -1.55 -10.57
C ASN A 142 -4.68 -2.58 -10.54
N LEU A 143 -4.91 -3.83 -10.95
CA LEU A 143 -3.85 -4.82 -11.13
C LEU A 143 -3.29 -4.82 -12.55
N ALA A 144 -4.03 -4.27 -13.51
CA ALA A 144 -3.71 -4.31 -14.93
C ALA A 144 -3.08 -3.02 -15.48
N ASN A 145 -2.95 -1.98 -14.65
CA ASN A 145 -2.44 -0.66 -15.04
C ASN A 145 -0.92 -0.60 -15.13
#